data_AF-C8WN10-F1
#
_entry.id   AF-C8WN10-F1
#
_cell.length_a   1.000
_cell.length_b   1.000
_cell.length_c   1.000
_cell.angle_alpha   90.00
_cell.angle_beta   90.00
_cell.angle_gamma   90.00
#
_symmetry.space_group_name_H-M   'P 1'
#
loop_
_entity.id
_entity.type
_entity.pdbx_description
1 polymer ?
#
loop_
_entity_poly.entity_id
_entity_poly.type
_entity_poly.pdbx_seq_one_letter_code
_entity_poly.pdbx_strand_id
1 'polypeptide(L)'
;MEQSSSRMHVSSWGYACFLTVNATSIWGGVFPFLPLEFQTAEITLTFFLAQALAFGGAFVASMLGSYYFPRGARVMLVSLSALLVFAGSACLIAAMYVQAATLPLVFAGGVLLGIGCAGMFMLWQRYFASLPSAEGNLRLIVGTAIAPLIYFALYLVPIALTAFLIPLVFVPLCGLCIALSVREMHVDQPMFEDVPQQHPRVYRQVVADYWRSALCVGSLAFASGVIRGIALLHEDIGAVVNSASMLGSLVSAVVLLVLWYRMSFRFGLTSVFRVVYPLIITGFLLLPFLGATYLNLFAALTYMVFSLVQMLMMMQCAQISRDRGINPVFIYGFFGGVAYIMQSAGFLLGWVSDFMWIGGREWLFIVAMVSSYVLGLTLLAATGTLFKSLAAKGTVTADPIEFLAVGAPEEPRQQKAAKPAAKRRRNRPSASEDAGVIRDRTSKQCLMLQEAHGLSTRETEVMELIARGNSMAAIAERLVISENTVRTHAKHIYTKLDIHRRQELLDMLHE
;
A
#
# COMPACT_ATOMS: atom_id res chain seq x y z
N MET A 1 -10.56 -10.64 27.72
CA MET A 1 -9.90 -9.40 27.23
C MET A 1 -10.78 -8.23 27.62
N GLU A 2 -10.74 -7.84 28.89
CA GLU A 2 -11.51 -6.71 29.44
C GLU A 2 -10.60 -5.46 29.54
N GLN A 3 -11.17 -4.30 29.18
CA GLN A 3 -10.77 -2.96 29.62
C GLN A 3 -9.45 -2.31 29.11
N SER A 4 -9.15 -2.37 27.81
CA SER A 4 -8.12 -1.47 27.22
C SER A 4 -8.51 -0.79 25.89
N SER A 5 -9.56 -1.26 25.21
CA SER A 5 -9.84 -0.85 23.83
C SER A 5 -10.40 0.57 23.62
N SER A 6 -10.57 1.38 24.68
CA SER A 6 -11.22 2.70 24.58
C SER A 6 -10.34 3.90 24.96
N ARG A 7 -9.06 3.71 25.29
CA ARG A 7 -8.18 4.85 25.63
C ARG A 7 -7.46 5.33 24.39
N MET A 8 -7.63 6.62 24.07
CA MET A 8 -6.80 7.30 23.08
C MET A 8 -5.33 7.03 23.38
N HIS A 9 -4.65 6.37 22.45
CA HIS A 9 -3.27 5.94 22.63
C HIS A 9 -2.31 7.05 22.16
N VAL A 10 -1.11 7.11 22.75
CA VAL A 10 -0.06 8.09 22.40
C VAL A 10 0.27 8.06 20.90
N SER A 11 0.23 6.88 20.29
CA SER A 11 0.49 6.71 18.86
C SER A 11 -0.60 7.29 17.97
N SER A 12 -1.88 7.24 18.36
CA SER A 12 -2.95 7.90 17.61
C SER A 12 -2.80 9.41 17.64
N TRP A 13 -2.44 9.98 18.80
CA TRP A 13 -2.12 11.40 18.92
C TRP A 13 -0.89 11.79 18.11
N GLY A 14 0.19 11.01 18.18
CA GLY A 14 1.39 11.24 17.38
C GLY A 14 1.12 11.20 15.88
N TYR A 15 0.33 10.22 15.43
CA TYR A 15 -0.04 10.10 14.01
C TYR A 15 -0.95 11.24 13.58
N ALA A 16 -1.86 11.69 14.45
CA ALA A 16 -2.71 12.85 14.20
C ALA A 16 -1.87 14.12 14.00
N CYS A 17 -0.95 14.41 14.94
CA CYS A 17 -0.02 15.53 14.82
C CYS A 17 0.79 15.44 13.51
N PHE A 18 1.24 14.25 13.14
CA PHE A 18 2.00 14.04 11.91
C PHE A 18 1.17 14.33 10.65
N LEU A 19 -0.08 13.85 10.60
CA LEU A 19 -1.00 14.15 9.51
C LEU A 19 -1.31 15.66 9.45
N THR A 20 -1.46 16.33 10.59
CA THR A 20 -1.62 17.80 10.63
C THR A 20 -0.38 18.51 10.05
N VAL A 21 0.83 18.10 10.43
CA VAL A 21 2.08 18.67 9.86
C VAL A 21 2.12 18.47 8.34
N ASN A 22 1.78 17.29 7.83
CA ASN A 22 1.72 17.03 6.38
C ASN A 22 0.61 17.82 5.68
N ALA A 23 -0.55 17.95 6.32
CA ALA A 23 -1.65 18.78 5.81
C ALA A 23 -1.22 20.23 5.64
N THR A 24 -0.27 20.71 6.44
CA THR A 24 0.25 22.08 6.37
C THR A 24 1.48 22.26 5.49
N SER A 25 2.11 21.18 5.03
CA SER A 25 3.39 21.25 4.29
C SER A 25 3.33 20.51 2.94
N ILE A 26 3.06 19.21 2.96
CA ILE A 26 3.03 18.36 1.76
C ILE A 26 1.74 18.56 0.98
N TRP A 27 0.59 18.46 1.64
CA TRP A 27 -0.71 18.47 0.96
C TRP A 27 -1.33 19.86 0.88
N GLY A 28 -1.00 20.72 1.86
CA GLY A 28 -1.57 22.06 2.00
C GLY A 28 -0.87 23.16 1.20
N GLY A 29 0.32 22.88 0.68
CA GLY A 29 1.20 23.80 -0.01
C GLY A 29 2.19 24.55 0.87
N VAL A 30 2.86 25.56 0.29
CA VAL A 30 3.67 26.53 1.04
C VAL A 30 2.75 27.05 2.15
N PHE A 31 2.97 26.55 3.37
CA PHE A 31 2.18 26.70 4.57
C PHE A 31 0.93 27.58 4.38
N PRO A 32 -0.32 27.07 4.51
CA PRO A 32 -1.52 27.91 4.40
C PRO A 32 -1.54 29.07 5.41
N PHE A 33 -0.61 29.07 6.36
CA PHE A 33 -0.39 30.09 7.37
C PHE A 33 0.83 31.00 7.11
N LEU A 34 1.46 30.93 5.93
CA LEU A 34 2.42 31.95 5.50
C LEU A 34 1.68 33.14 4.90
N PRO A 35 2.19 34.37 5.06
CA PRO A 35 1.58 35.56 4.47
C PRO A 35 1.37 35.39 2.96
N LEU A 36 0.21 35.80 2.45
CA LEU A 36 -0.13 35.69 1.03
C LEU A 36 0.88 36.44 0.14
N GLU A 37 1.41 37.56 0.63
CA GLU A 37 2.47 38.33 -0.04
C GLU A 37 3.75 37.51 -0.31
N PHE A 38 4.01 36.48 0.51
CA PHE A 38 5.14 35.57 0.31
C PHE A 38 4.85 34.45 -0.70
N GLN A 39 3.58 34.16 -0.97
CA GLN A 39 3.16 33.03 -1.81
C GLN A 39 3.13 33.39 -3.31
N THR A 40 4.21 33.98 -3.83
CA THR A 40 4.31 34.26 -5.27
C THR A 40 4.33 32.96 -6.09
N ALA A 41 3.95 33.04 -7.37
CA ALA A 41 3.96 31.88 -8.28
C ALA A 41 5.36 31.23 -8.37
N GLU A 42 6.43 32.02 -8.36
CA GLU A 42 7.81 31.53 -8.42
C GLU A 42 8.21 30.79 -7.13
N ILE A 43 7.89 31.36 -5.96
CA ILE A 43 8.21 30.76 -4.65
C ILE A 43 7.45 29.45 -4.48
N THR A 44 6.15 29.48 -4.75
CA THR A 44 5.30 28.31 -4.60
C THR A 44 5.68 27.19 -5.56
N LEU A 45 5.93 27.50 -6.83
CA LEU A 45 6.41 26.52 -7.80
C LEU A 45 7.74 25.90 -7.37
N THR A 46 8.71 26.74 -6.98
CA THR A 46 10.03 26.30 -6.52
C THR A 46 9.90 25.33 -5.34
N PHE A 47 9.07 25.69 -4.37
CA PHE A 47 8.78 24.83 -3.22
C PHE A 47 8.17 23.50 -3.64
N PHE A 48 7.05 23.52 -4.37
CA PHE A 48 6.30 22.31 -4.72
C PHE A 48 7.10 21.38 -5.60
N LEU A 49 7.84 21.91 -6.57
CA LEU A 49 8.67 21.08 -7.44
C LEU A 49 9.79 20.40 -6.65
N ALA A 50 10.51 21.17 -5.83
CA ALA A 50 11.56 20.63 -4.97
C ALA A 50 11.01 19.59 -3.98
N GLN A 51 9.89 19.91 -3.34
CA GLN A 51 9.21 19.06 -2.37
C GLN A 51 8.69 17.77 -3.01
N ALA A 52 8.01 17.85 -4.16
CA ALA A 52 7.41 16.69 -4.80
C ALA A 52 8.46 15.72 -5.36
N LEU A 53 9.55 16.24 -5.94
CA LEU A 53 10.68 15.44 -6.39
C LEU A 53 11.40 14.77 -5.21
N ALA A 54 11.69 15.52 -4.16
CA ALA A 54 12.35 15.01 -2.97
C ALA A 54 11.47 13.96 -2.24
N PHE A 55 10.17 14.20 -2.14
CA PHE A 55 9.22 13.30 -1.49
C PHE A 55 9.09 11.98 -2.27
N GLY A 56 8.77 12.02 -3.57
CA GLY A 56 8.68 10.82 -4.40
C GLY A 56 10.01 10.07 -4.50
N GLY A 57 11.12 10.81 -4.66
CA GLY A 57 12.47 10.26 -4.66
C GLY A 57 12.84 9.57 -3.35
N ALA A 58 12.44 10.12 -2.20
CA ALA A 58 12.68 9.52 -0.88
C ALA A 58 11.93 8.18 -0.70
N PHE A 59 10.72 8.03 -1.23
CA PHE A 59 10.00 6.74 -1.23
C PHE A 59 10.74 5.68 -2.06
N VAL A 60 11.18 6.03 -3.27
CA VAL A 60 11.97 5.12 -4.13
C VAL A 60 13.32 4.79 -3.49
N ALA A 61 14.01 5.80 -2.96
CA ALA A 61 15.28 5.60 -2.26
C ALA A 61 15.11 4.72 -1.01
N SER A 62 14.00 4.86 -0.28
CA SER A 62 13.69 4.00 0.87
C SER A 62 13.39 2.56 0.44
N MET A 63 12.65 2.37 -0.66
CA MET A 63 12.41 1.05 -1.24
C MET A 63 13.73 0.38 -1.66
N LEU A 64 14.54 1.05 -2.47
CA LEU A 64 15.83 0.52 -2.92
C LEU A 64 16.81 0.34 -1.74
N GLY A 65 16.83 1.29 -0.81
CA GLY A 65 17.65 1.23 0.40
C GLY A 65 17.30 0.06 1.31
N SER A 66 16.01 -0.24 1.47
CA SER A 66 15.57 -1.43 2.22
C SER A 66 15.99 -2.73 1.53
N TYR A 67 16.06 -2.74 0.20
CA TYR A 67 16.48 -3.89 -0.59
C TYR A 67 18.01 -4.10 -0.56
N TYR A 68 18.80 -3.05 -0.80
CA TYR A 68 20.26 -3.14 -0.91
C TYR A 68 21.00 -2.99 0.43
N PHE A 69 20.46 -2.21 1.36
CA PHE A 69 21.08 -1.88 2.65
C PHE A 69 20.15 -2.23 3.84
N PRO A 70 19.77 -3.51 4.00
CA PRO A 70 18.75 -3.92 4.97
C PRO A 70 19.14 -3.62 6.42
N ARG A 71 20.44 -3.61 6.76
CA ARG A 71 20.91 -3.25 8.11
C ARG A 71 20.63 -1.78 8.47
N GLY A 72 20.84 -0.87 7.52
CA GLY A 72 20.53 0.56 7.71
C GLY A 72 19.03 0.79 7.82
N ALA A 73 18.23 0.08 7.02
CA ALA A 73 16.77 0.17 7.04
C ALA A 73 16.13 -0.36 8.35
N ARG A 74 16.87 -1.13 9.17
CA ARG A 74 16.41 -1.55 10.51
C ARG A 74 16.49 -0.45 11.55
N VAL A 75 17.33 0.57 11.38
CA VAL A 75 17.45 1.64 12.36
C VAL A 75 16.20 2.52 12.31
N MET A 76 15.63 2.85 13.46
CA MET A 76 14.56 3.84 13.57
C MET A 76 15.16 5.24 13.56
N LEU A 77 15.25 5.84 12.37
CA LEU A 77 15.84 7.17 12.16
C LEU A 77 14.91 8.33 12.57
N VAL A 78 14.28 8.22 13.75
CA VAL A 78 13.28 9.18 14.25
C VAL A 78 13.86 10.58 14.34
N SER A 79 15.01 10.73 14.99
CA SER A 79 15.67 12.03 15.16
C SER A 79 16.06 12.64 13.82
N LEU A 80 16.56 11.85 12.87
CA LEU A 80 16.92 12.35 11.55
C LEU A 80 15.70 12.87 10.80
N SER A 81 14.61 12.10 10.73
CA SER A 81 13.39 12.55 10.06
C SER A 81 12.81 13.79 10.74
N ALA A 82 12.81 13.86 12.07
CA ALA A 82 12.29 15.01 12.80
C ALA A 82 13.14 16.26 12.56
N LEU A 83 14.47 16.12 12.57
CA LEU A 83 15.41 17.21 12.28
C LEU A 83 15.27 17.72 10.85
N LEU A 84 15.03 16.85 9.87
CA LEU A 84 14.80 17.26 8.47
C LEU A 84 13.50 18.06 8.34
N VAL A 85 12.40 17.62 8.97
CA VAL A 85 11.13 18.36 8.94
C VAL A 85 11.26 19.71 9.67
N PHE A 86 11.96 19.72 10.82
CA PHE A 86 12.26 20.94 11.56
C PHE A 86 13.10 21.91 10.72
N ALA A 87 14.22 21.45 10.17
CA ALA A 87 15.13 22.28 9.38
C ALA A 87 14.43 22.80 8.12
N GLY A 88 13.63 21.97 7.44
CA GLY A 88 12.87 22.40 6.27
C GLY A 88 11.82 23.47 6.59
N SER A 89 11.11 23.31 7.69
CA SER A 89 10.18 24.34 8.19
C SER A 89 10.91 25.63 8.59
N ALA A 90 12.06 25.51 9.26
CA ALA A 90 12.89 26.65 9.64
C ALA A 90 13.44 27.40 8.41
N CYS A 91 13.80 26.69 7.34
CA CYS A 91 14.19 27.30 6.06
C CYS A 91 13.06 28.14 5.46
N LEU A 92 11.82 27.65 5.47
CA LEU A 92 10.67 28.41 4.98
C LEU A 92 10.41 29.67 5.82
N ILE A 93 10.51 29.56 7.15
CA ILE A 93 10.38 30.73 8.03
C ILE A 93 11.51 31.72 7.77
N ALA A 94 12.76 31.24 7.66
CA ALA A 94 13.91 32.10 7.39
C ALA A 94 13.81 32.82 6.04
N ALA A 95 13.22 32.17 5.03
CA ALA A 95 12.99 32.77 3.71
C ALA A 95 12.08 34.01 3.77
N MET A 96 11.22 34.13 4.80
CA MET A 96 10.39 35.34 5.01
C MET A 96 11.22 36.56 5.42
N TYR A 97 12.35 36.34 6.10
CA TYR A 97 13.15 37.42 6.71
C TYR A 97 14.40 37.73 5.89
N VAL A 98 14.90 36.78 5.08
CA VAL A 98 16.15 36.92 4.33
C VAL A 98 15.86 36.99 2.83
N GLN A 99 15.45 38.17 2.36
CA GLN A 99 15.06 38.40 0.96
C GLN A 99 16.14 37.99 -0.06
N ALA A 100 17.42 38.17 0.28
CA ALA A 100 18.54 37.81 -0.60
C ALA A 100 18.69 36.30 -0.83
N ALA A 101 18.12 35.46 0.04
CA ALA A 101 18.25 34.01 -0.01
C ALA A 101 16.89 33.29 -0.10
N THR A 102 15.81 33.99 -0.46
CA THR A 102 14.45 33.44 -0.49
C THR A 102 14.34 32.16 -1.32
N LEU A 103 14.73 32.18 -2.60
CA LEU A 103 14.60 31.02 -3.48
C LEU A 103 15.48 29.83 -3.04
N PRO A 104 16.78 30.01 -2.70
CA PRO A 104 17.59 28.91 -2.14
C PRO A 104 17.01 28.31 -0.87
N LEU A 105 16.50 29.14 0.06
CA LEU A 105 15.91 28.68 1.32
C LEU A 105 14.59 27.94 1.08
N VAL A 106 13.76 28.42 0.16
CA VAL A 106 12.50 27.76 -0.22
C VAL A 106 12.77 26.41 -0.89
N PHE A 107 13.75 26.35 -1.80
CA PHE A 107 14.17 25.10 -2.42
C PHE A 107 14.70 24.10 -1.39
N ALA A 108 15.61 24.53 -0.51
CA ALA A 108 16.13 23.71 0.57
C ALA A 108 15.00 23.25 1.52
N GLY A 109 14.08 24.15 1.86
CA GLY A 109 12.90 23.86 2.66
C GLY A 109 12.02 22.76 2.04
N GLY A 110 11.75 22.87 0.73
CA GLY A 110 11.00 21.86 -0.02
C GLY A 110 11.69 20.49 -0.01
N VAL A 111 13.00 20.44 -0.29
CA VAL A 111 13.77 19.18 -0.27
C VAL A 111 13.77 18.54 1.13
N LEU A 112 14.07 19.31 2.16
CA LEU A 112 14.16 18.83 3.53
C LEU A 112 12.80 18.35 4.07
N LEU A 113 11.72 19.09 3.81
CA LEU A 113 10.36 18.68 4.15
C LEU A 113 9.95 17.42 3.39
N GLY A 114 10.24 17.33 2.10
CA GLY A 114 9.98 16.13 1.30
C GLY A 114 10.67 14.90 1.89
N ILE A 115 11.98 14.94 2.09
CA ILE A 115 12.71 13.78 2.63
C ILE A 115 12.29 13.46 4.08
N GLY A 116 12.16 14.49 4.92
CA GLY A 116 11.82 14.33 6.33
C GLY A 116 10.44 13.71 6.54
N CYS A 117 9.43 14.20 5.84
CA CYS A 117 8.07 13.67 5.94
C CYS A 117 7.94 12.26 5.33
N ALA A 118 8.65 11.96 4.23
CA ALA A 118 8.72 10.59 3.71
C ALA A 118 9.31 9.62 4.74
N GLY A 119 10.37 10.05 5.43
CA GLY A 119 10.95 9.29 6.55
C GLY A 119 9.95 9.05 7.68
N MET A 120 9.19 10.08 8.08
CA MET A 120 8.14 9.93 9.10
C MET A 120 7.03 8.97 8.69
N PHE A 121 6.59 9.03 7.43
CA PHE A 121 5.65 8.07 6.86
C PHE A 121 6.16 6.62 6.98
N MET A 122 7.44 6.38 6.69
CA MET A 122 8.06 5.06 6.85
C MET A 122 8.12 4.60 8.31
N LEU A 123 8.40 5.51 9.25
CA LEU A 123 8.43 5.19 10.67
C LEU A 123 7.05 4.78 11.19
N TRP A 124 6.01 5.54 10.85
CA TRP A 124 4.62 5.19 11.17
C TRP A 124 4.19 3.89 10.51
N GLN A 125 4.60 3.65 9.26
CA GLN A 125 4.30 2.40 8.56
C GLN A 125 4.88 1.20 9.31
N ARG A 126 6.16 1.27 9.71
CA ARG A 126 6.82 0.20 10.48
C ARG A 126 6.12 -0.03 11.81
N TYR A 127 5.72 1.05 12.49
CA TYR A 127 4.98 0.96 13.73
C TYR A 127 3.63 0.24 13.55
N PHE A 128 2.77 0.71 12.64
CA PHE A 128 1.46 0.08 12.42
C PHE A 128 1.56 -1.35 11.88
N ALA A 129 2.58 -1.66 11.08
CA ALA A 129 2.85 -3.03 10.62
C ALA A 129 3.29 -3.96 11.77
N SER A 130 3.90 -3.43 12.83
CA SER A 130 4.33 -4.23 13.98
C SER A 130 3.20 -4.63 14.93
N LEU A 131 2.08 -3.91 14.91
CA LEU A 131 0.94 -4.17 15.78
C LEU A 131 0.00 -5.23 15.21
N PRO A 132 -0.77 -5.95 16.06
CA PRO A 132 -1.87 -6.78 15.60
C PRO A 132 -2.85 -6.01 14.71
N SER A 133 -3.46 -6.67 13.72
CA SER A 133 -4.26 -6.01 12.67
C SER A 133 -5.35 -5.08 13.22
N ALA A 134 -6.11 -5.54 14.22
CA ALA A 134 -7.17 -4.76 14.81
C ALA A 134 -6.63 -3.52 15.56
N GLU A 135 -5.56 -3.70 16.33
CA GLU A 135 -4.97 -2.60 17.10
C GLU A 135 -4.30 -1.56 16.20
N GLY A 136 -3.51 -2.01 15.22
CA GLY A 136 -2.85 -1.14 14.25
C GLY A 136 -3.85 -0.33 13.41
N ASN A 137 -4.88 -0.99 12.87
CA ASN A 137 -5.91 -0.32 12.06
C ASN A 137 -6.73 0.66 12.91
N LEU A 138 -7.11 0.29 14.15
CA LEU A 138 -7.84 1.19 15.03
C LEU A 138 -7.02 2.45 15.36
N ARG A 139 -5.76 2.28 15.78
CA ARG A 139 -4.88 3.40 16.15
C ARG A 139 -4.65 4.34 14.96
N LEU A 140 -4.49 3.78 13.75
CA LEU A 140 -4.36 4.52 12.50
C LEU A 140 -5.63 5.32 12.17
N ILE A 141 -6.81 4.68 12.17
CA ILE A 141 -8.07 5.35 11.84
C ILE A 141 -8.42 6.44 12.86
N VAL A 142 -8.20 6.18 14.16
CA VAL A 142 -8.42 7.18 15.21
C VAL A 142 -7.47 8.37 15.04
N GLY A 143 -6.19 8.13 14.72
CA GLY A 143 -5.25 9.22 14.42
C GLY A 143 -5.68 10.05 13.20
N THR A 144 -6.17 9.39 12.15
CA THR A 144 -6.76 10.07 10.98
C THR A 144 -8.00 10.89 11.32
N ALA A 145 -8.84 10.45 12.27
CA ALA A 145 -10.02 11.19 12.72
C ALA A 145 -9.66 12.41 13.59
N ILE A 146 -8.58 12.33 14.38
CA ILE A 146 -8.15 13.43 15.27
C ILE A 146 -7.43 14.53 14.46
N ALA A 147 -6.65 14.18 13.42
CA ALA A 147 -5.84 15.15 12.69
C ALA A 147 -6.62 16.37 12.13
N PRO A 148 -7.83 16.20 11.56
CA PRO A 148 -8.67 17.32 11.11
C PRO A 148 -9.11 18.23 12.25
N LEU A 149 -9.40 17.69 13.43
CA LEU A 149 -9.79 18.48 14.59
C LEU A 149 -8.64 19.39 15.04
N ILE A 150 -7.41 18.86 15.06
CA ILE A 150 -6.20 19.65 15.33
C ILE A 150 -6.00 20.69 14.23
N TYR A 151 -6.12 20.29 12.96
CA TYR A 151 -5.93 21.19 11.82
C TYR A 151 -6.90 22.39 11.86
N PHE A 152 -8.19 22.16 12.08
CA PHE A 152 -9.16 23.25 12.20
C PHE A 152 -8.97 24.08 13.48
N ALA A 153 -8.50 23.49 14.57
CA ALA A 153 -8.15 24.25 15.77
C ALA A 153 -6.97 25.21 15.53
N LEU A 154 -6.05 24.91 14.60
CA LEU A 154 -4.96 25.83 14.26
C LEU A 154 -5.46 27.14 13.62
N TYR A 155 -6.61 27.14 12.96
CA TYR A 155 -7.23 28.36 12.42
C TYR A 155 -7.71 29.32 13.51
N LEU A 156 -7.87 28.85 14.76
CA LEU A 156 -8.21 29.70 15.90
C LEU A 156 -6.98 30.46 16.43
N VAL A 157 -5.78 30.01 16.09
CA VAL A 157 -4.53 30.63 16.53
C VAL A 157 -4.12 31.70 15.51
N PRO A 158 -3.61 32.87 15.96
CA PRO A 158 -3.09 33.88 15.06
C PRO A 158 -2.05 33.32 14.08
N ILE A 159 -2.18 33.69 12.81
CA ILE A 159 -1.35 33.20 11.69
C ILE A 159 0.15 33.31 12.02
N ALA A 160 0.56 34.46 12.58
CA ALA A 160 1.94 34.72 12.97
C ALA A 160 2.52 33.69 13.95
N LEU A 161 1.70 33.04 14.80
CA LEU A 161 2.12 32.02 15.74
C LEU A 161 2.05 30.61 15.15
N THR A 162 1.05 30.34 14.31
CA THR A 162 0.86 29.01 13.70
C THR A 162 2.05 28.53 12.88
N ALA A 163 2.72 29.45 12.16
CA ALA A 163 3.92 29.15 11.40
C ALA A 163 5.04 28.57 12.28
N PHE A 164 5.18 29.06 13.52
CA PHE A 164 6.19 28.57 14.47
C PHE A 164 5.74 27.36 15.27
N LEU A 165 4.43 27.21 15.51
CA LEU A 165 3.89 26.06 16.25
C LEU A 165 4.23 24.73 15.59
N ILE A 166 4.22 24.66 14.26
CA ILE A 166 4.49 23.43 13.53
C ILE A 166 5.92 22.91 13.82
N PRO A 167 7.00 23.65 13.54
CA PRO A 167 8.35 23.20 13.84
C PRO A 167 8.68 23.14 15.33
N LEU A 168 8.19 24.09 16.15
CA LEU A 168 8.60 24.17 17.56
C LEU A 168 7.80 23.25 18.49
N VAL A 169 6.57 22.90 18.12
CA VAL A 169 5.66 22.12 18.98
C VAL A 169 5.27 20.81 18.29
N PHE A 170 4.64 20.86 17.13
CA PHE A 170 4.09 19.65 16.50
C PHE A 170 5.18 18.66 16.05
N VAL A 171 6.28 19.12 15.45
CA VAL A 171 7.36 18.24 14.99
C VAL A 171 8.05 17.52 16.17
N PRO A 172 8.47 18.20 17.27
CA PRO A 172 8.97 17.54 18.46
C PRO A 172 7.95 16.59 19.11
N LEU A 173 6.67 16.99 19.19
CA LEU A 173 5.62 16.12 19.71
C LEU A 173 5.45 14.85 18.88
N CYS A 174 5.46 14.97 17.54
CA CYS A 174 5.45 13.80 16.64
C CYS A 174 6.65 12.89 16.89
N GLY A 175 7.86 13.47 16.93
CA GLY A 175 9.10 12.73 17.19
C GLY A 175 9.08 12.00 18.53
N LEU A 176 8.61 12.67 19.58
CA LEU A 176 8.44 12.09 20.92
C LEU A 176 7.41 10.95 20.90
N CYS A 177 6.25 11.15 20.29
CA CYS A 177 5.21 10.13 20.20
C CYS A 177 5.70 8.88 19.47
N ILE A 178 6.44 9.04 18.35
CA ILE A 178 7.05 7.92 17.65
C ILE A 178 8.11 7.25 18.51
N ALA A 179 9.00 8.01 19.17
CA ALA A 179 10.04 7.45 20.03
C ALA A 179 9.48 6.63 21.20
N LEU A 180 8.34 7.06 21.77
CA LEU A 180 7.60 6.30 22.76
C LEU A 180 6.95 5.06 22.15
N SER A 181 6.33 5.22 20.97
CA SER A 181 5.66 4.14 20.24
C SER A 181 6.62 3.03 19.81
N VAL A 182 7.89 3.35 19.50
CA VAL A 182 8.93 2.38 19.15
C VAL A 182 9.19 1.39 20.29
N ARG A 183 8.98 1.79 21.57
CA ARG A 183 9.17 0.90 22.73
C ARG A 183 8.14 -0.23 22.79
N GLU A 184 7.00 -0.06 22.14
CA GLU A 184 5.92 -1.06 22.08
C GLU A 184 6.03 -1.98 20.86
N MET A 185 6.99 -1.75 19.98
CA MET A 185 7.10 -2.52 18.74
C MET A 185 7.56 -3.95 19.02
N HIS A 186 6.81 -4.92 18.51
CA HIS A 186 7.24 -6.31 18.45
C HIS A 186 8.26 -6.50 17.32
N VAL A 187 9.54 -6.25 17.60
CA VAL A 187 10.63 -6.26 16.61
C VAL A 187 10.99 -7.68 16.15
N ASP A 188 10.65 -8.71 16.93
CA ASP A 188 10.98 -10.13 16.67
C ASP A 188 10.12 -10.77 15.55
N GLN A 189 9.50 -9.96 14.70
CA GLN A 189 8.68 -10.44 13.59
C GLN A 189 9.53 -10.69 12.34
N PRO A 190 9.20 -11.71 11.53
CA PRO A 190 9.96 -12.06 10.32
C PRO A 190 10.20 -10.88 9.37
N MET A 191 9.24 -9.95 9.27
CA MET A 191 9.34 -8.78 8.40
C MET A 191 10.48 -7.80 8.75
N PHE A 192 10.93 -7.77 10.01
CA PHE A 192 12.03 -6.90 10.46
C PHE A 192 13.38 -7.61 10.39
N GLU A 193 13.38 -8.94 10.46
CA GLU A 193 14.57 -9.78 10.33
C GLU A 193 14.90 -10.13 8.88
N ASP A 194 13.96 -9.93 7.96
CA ASP A 194 14.12 -10.28 6.56
C ASP A 194 15.31 -9.54 5.91
N VAL A 195 15.91 -10.22 4.93
CA VAL A 195 17.00 -9.72 4.10
C VAL A 195 16.56 -9.87 2.65
N PRO A 196 16.05 -8.81 2.00
CA PRO A 196 15.38 -8.92 0.70
C PRO A 196 16.21 -9.60 -0.39
N GLN A 197 17.52 -9.38 -0.40
CA GLN A 197 18.46 -10.00 -1.34
C GLN A 197 18.56 -11.53 -1.23
N GLN A 198 18.22 -12.11 -0.07
CA GLN A 198 18.20 -13.56 0.11
C GLN A 198 16.92 -14.20 -0.46
N HIS A 199 15.86 -13.40 -0.62
CA HIS A 199 14.55 -13.84 -1.08
C HIS A 199 14.02 -13.05 -2.30
N PRO A 200 14.80 -12.88 -3.39
CA PRO A 200 14.45 -11.98 -4.50
C PRO A 200 13.19 -12.42 -5.25
N ARG A 201 12.90 -13.74 -5.27
CA ARG A 201 11.68 -14.28 -5.88
C ARG A 201 10.42 -13.83 -5.14
N VAL A 202 10.47 -13.74 -3.81
CA VAL A 202 9.34 -13.31 -2.98
C VAL A 202 9.04 -11.84 -3.25
N TYR A 203 10.05 -10.98 -3.26
CA TYR A 203 9.89 -9.55 -3.56
C TYR A 203 9.38 -9.31 -4.98
N ARG A 204 9.90 -10.04 -5.97
CA ARG A 204 9.40 -9.97 -7.36
C ARG A 204 7.94 -10.41 -7.46
N GLN A 205 7.56 -11.46 -6.74
CA GLN A 205 6.17 -11.94 -6.73
C GLN A 205 5.24 -10.94 -6.05
N VAL A 206 5.64 -10.34 -4.93
CA VAL A 206 4.85 -9.31 -4.24
C VAL A 206 4.63 -8.10 -5.15
N VAL A 207 5.66 -7.62 -5.85
CA VAL A 207 5.48 -6.55 -6.85
C VAL A 207 4.53 -7.00 -7.97
N ALA A 208 4.65 -8.24 -8.46
CA ALA A 208 3.76 -8.78 -9.50
C ALA A 208 2.29 -8.93 -9.05
N ASP A 209 2.05 -9.21 -7.77
CA ASP A 209 0.71 -9.35 -7.21
C ASP A 209 0.06 -7.98 -6.95
N TYR A 210 0.85 -6.98 -6.52
CA TYR A 210 0.33 -5.70 -6.02
C TYR A 210 0.54 -4.48 -6.93
N TRP A 211 1.27 -4.59 -8.06
CA TRP A 211 1.48 -3.45 -8.96
C TRP A 211 0.18 -2.83 -9.49
N ARG A 212 -0.88 -3.62 -9.68
CA ARG A 212 -2.20 -3.11 -10.10
C ARG A 212 -2.81 -2.22 -9.03
N SER A 213 -2.75 -2.66 -7.77
CA SER A 213 -3.23 -1.88 -6.62
C SER A 213 -2.42 -0.59 -6.46
N ALA A 214 -1.09 -0.67 -6.58
CA ALA A 214 -0.21 0.50 -6.51
C ALA A 214 -0.48 1.49 -7.65
N LEU A 215 -0.65 1.00 -8.89
CA LEU A 215 -1.01 1.82 -10.04
C LEU A 215 -2.36 2.51 -9.84
N CYS A 216 -3.31 1.83 -9.20
CA CYS A 216 -4.60 2.44 -8.93
C CYS A 216 -4.50 3.63 -7.96
N VAL A 217 -3.80 3.40 -6.84
CA VAL A 217 -3.47 4.48 -5.88
C VAL A 217 -2.78 5.63 -6.62
N GLY A 218 -1.81 5.31 -7.49
CA GLY A 218 -1.07 6.32 -8.24
C GLY A 218 -1.91 7.10 -9.25
N SER A 219 -2.89 6.50 -9.92
CA SER A 219 -3.77 7.26 -10.82
C SER A 219 -4.71 8.23 -10.09
N LEU A 220 -5.14 7.90 -8.86
CA LEU A 220 -5.89 8.86 -8.04
C LEU A 220 -4.98 9.93 -7.45
N ALA A 221 -3.74 9.57 -7.11
CA ALA A 221 -2.71 10.51 -6.72
C ALA A 221 -2.40 11.50 -7.87
N PHE A 222 -2.35 11.01 -9.12
CA PHE A 222 -2.24 11.82 -10.33
C PHE A 222 -3.42 12.78 -10.45
N ALA A 223 -4.66 12.30 -10.31
CA ALA A 223 -5.85 13.15 -10.34
C ALA A 223 -5.79 14.27 -9.28
N SER A 224 -5.44 13.93 -8.04
CA SER A 224 -5.23 14.91 -6.97
C SER A 224 -4.10 15.90 -7.31
N GLY A 225 -3.00 15.41 -7.89
CA GLY A 225 -1.89 16.24 -8.36
C GLY A 225 -2.32 17.25 -9.42
N VAL A 226 -3.10 16.82 -10.42
CA VAL A 226 -3.66 17.70 -11.47
C VAL A 226 -4.48 18.82 -10.84
N ILE A 227 -5.41 18.47 -9.96
CA ILE A 227 -6.20 19.46 -9.23
C ILE A 227 -5.31 20.39 -8.42
N ARG A 228 -4.22 19.89 -7.81
CA ARG A 228 -3.29 20.74 -7.06
C ARG A 228 -2.58 21.75 -7.93
N GLY A 229 -2.10 21.32 -9.10
CA GLY A 229 -1.44 22.19 -10.07
C GLY A 229 -2.35 23.33 -10.50
N ILE A 230 -3.62 23.01 -10.77
CA ILE A 230 -4.66 24.00 -11.10
C ILE A 230 -4.94 24.92 -9.91
N ALA A 231 -5.10 24.36 -8.71
CA ALA A 231 -5.42 25.13 -7.51
C ALA A 231 -4.29 26.09 -7.10
N LEU A 232 -3.05 25.87 -7.56
CA LEU A 232 -1.96 26.80 -7.31
C LEU A 232 -2.07 28.08 -8.14
N LEU A 233 -2.73 28.00 -9.30
CA LEU A 233 -2.93 29.13 -10.21
C LEU A 233 -4.15 29.98 -9.80
N HIS A 234 -5.00 29.47 -8.91
CA HIS A 234 -6.23 30.11 -8.47
C HIS A 234 -6.35 30.05 -6.93
N GLU A 235 -6.00 31.15 -6.26
CA GLU A 235 -5.86 31.24 -4.80
C GLU A 235 -7.10 30.75 -4.02
N ASP A 236 -8.32 31.08 -4.49
CA ASP A 236 -9.58 30.67 -3.84
C ASP A 236 -9.73 29.13 -3.73
N ILE A 237 -9.11 28.39 -4.64
CA ILE A 237 -9.23 26.93 -4.73
C ILE A 237 -8.31 26.25 -3.69
N GLY A 238 -7.15 26.84 -3.40
CA GLY A 238 -6.16 26.28 -2.48
C GLY A 238 -6.71 26.07 -1.06
N ALA A 239 -7.43 27.05 -0.52
CA ALA A 239 -8.04 26.97 0.80
C ALA A 239 -9.16 25.91 0.88
N VAL A 240 -9.97 25.82 -0.19
CA VAL A 240 -11.05 24.83 -0.33
C VAL A 240 -10.47 23.42 -0.37
N VAL A 241 -9.41 23.20 -1.16
CA VAL A 241 -8.73 21.91 -1.29
C VAL A 241 -8.21 21.41 0.07
N ASN A 242 -7.55 22.28 0.83
CA ASN A 242 -6.96 21.92 2.11
C ASN A 242 -8.05 21.54 3.12
N SER A 243 -9.09 22.37 3.24
CA SER A 243 -10.23 22.13 4.13
C SER A 243 -10.99 20.86 3.75
N ALA A 244 -11.22 20.65 2.46
CA ALA A 244 -11.89 19.46 1.93
C ALA A 244 -11.09 18.18 2.19
N SER A 245 -9.76 18.20 2.05
CA SER A 245 -8.93 17.04 2.35
C SER A 245 -9.05 16.60 3.82
N MET A 246 -9.10 17.57 4.74
CA MET A 246 -9.24 17.31 6.18
C MET A 246 -10.66 16.88 6.55
N LEU A 247 -11.70 17.46 5.94
CA LEU A 247 -13.07 16.96 6.10
C LEU A 247 -13.21 15.54 5.53
N GLY A 248 -12.59 15.27 4.38
CA GLY A 248 -12.57 13.97 3.74
C GLY A 248 -11.94 12.88 4.59
N SER A 249 -10.79 13.17 5.21
CA SER A 249 -10.15 12.23 6.12
C SER A 249 -10.99 11.97 7.38
N LEU A 250 -11.64 13.00 7.94
CA LEU A 250 -12.57 12.85 9.07
C LEU A 250 -13.77 11.96 8.71
N VAL A 251 -14.48 12.28 7.62
CA VAL A 251 -15.65 11.52 7.15
C VAL A 251 -15.25 10.08 6.85
N SER A 252 -14.13 9.88 6.16
CA SER A 252 -13.61 8.55 5.83
C SER A 252 -13.30 7.72 7.08
N ALA A 253 -12.63 8.33 8.06
CA ALA A 253 -12.30 7.65 9.31
C ALA A 253 -13.55 7.29 10.12
N VAL A 254 -14.51 8.22 10.24
CA VAL A 254 -15.78 7.98 10.93
C VAL A 254 -16.59 6.89 10.25
N VAL A 255 -16.74 6.93 8.92
CA VAL A 255 -17.46 5.91 8.17
C VAL A 255 -16.82 4.54 8.35
N LEU A 256 -15.49 4.43 8.26
CA LEU A 256 -14.81 3.15 8.49
C LEU A 256 -14.97 2.64 9.92
N LEU A 257 -14.88 3.51 10.94
CA LEU A 257 -15.11 3.12 12.33
C LEU A 257 -16.55 2.65 12.56
N VAL A 258 -17.54 3.37 12.02
CA VAL A 258 -18.95 3.00 12.15
C VAL A 258 -19.24 1.68 11.45
N LEU A 259 -18.75 1.50 10.22
CA LEU A 259 -18.90 0.23 9.50
C LEU A 259 -18.25 -0.92 10.25
N TRP A 260 -17.02 -0.73 10.74
CA TRP A 260 -16.30 -1.76 11.48
C TRP A 260 -16.98 -2.10 12.82
N TYR A 261 -17.52 -1.10 13.52
CA TYR A 261 -18.27 -1.35 14.75
C TYR A 261 -19.57 -2.14 14.48
N ARG A 262 -20.20 -1.93 13.33
CA ARG A 262 -21.51 -2.53 12.99
C ARG A 262 -21.43 -3.90 12.31
N MET A 263 -20.38 -4.16 11.53
CA MET A 263 -20.28 -5.37 10.72
C MET A 263 -18.83 -5.79 10.46
N SER A 264 -18.63 -7.11 10.27
CA SER A 264 -17.40 -7.64 9.70
C SER A 264 -17.46 -7.49 8.19
N PHE A 265 -16.42 -6.92 7.57
CA PHE A 265 -16.37 -6.77 6.12
C PHE A 265 -14.96 -6.94 5.59
N ARG A 266 -14.87 -7.38 4.34
CA ARG A 266 -13.61 -7.52 3.60
C ARG A 266 -13.74 -6.78 2.29
N PHE A 267 -12.77 -5.95 1.94
CA PHE A 267 -12.76 -5.31 0.64
C PHE A 267 -11.35 -5.22 0.07
N GLY A 268 -11.23 -5.51 -1.22
CA GLY A 268 -10.01 -5.26 -1.98
C GLY A 268 -9.94 -3.78 -2.36
N LEU A 269 -8.74 -3.20 -2.31
CA LEU A 269 -8.50 -1.83 -2.73
C LEU A 269 -8.97 -1.59 -4.19
N THR A 270 -8.78 -2.59 -5.06
CA THR A 270 -9.24 -2.59 -6.45
C THR A 270 -10.77 -2.54 -6.60
N SER A 271 -11.55 -3.07 -5.65
CA SER A 271 -13.02 -3.00 -5.69
C SER A 271 -13.53 -1.60 -5.41
N VAL A 272 -12.93 -0.89 -4.44
CA VAL A 272 -13.26 0.52 -4.15
C VAL A 272 -13.02 1.38 -5.38
N PHE A 273 -11.91 1.14 -6.08
CA PHE A 273 -11.53 1.90 -7.27
C PHE A 273 -12.50 1.75 -8.44
N ARG A 274 -13.14 0.59 -8.62
CA ARG A 274 -14.16 0.42 -9.69
C ARG A 274 -15.34 1.36 -9.54
N VAL A 275 -15.66 1.78 -8.31
CA VAL A 275 -16.75 2.72 -8.03
C VAL A 275 -16.26 4.16 -8.12
N VAL A 276 -15.08 4.44 -7.56
CA VAL A 276 -14.51 5.79 -7.51
C VAL A 276 -14.12 6.31 -8.89
N TYR A 277 -13.59 5.46 -9.77
CA TYR A 277 -13.00 5.91 -11.03
C TYR A 277 -14.01 6.51 -12.01
N PRO A 278 -15.16 5.87 -12.29
CA PRO A 278 -16.18 6.49 -13.13
C PRO A 278 -16.58 7.88 -12.62
N LEU A 279 -16.71 8.05 -11.30
CA LEU A 279 -17.07 9.32 -10.68
C LEU A 279 -15.99 10.39 -10.87
N ILE A 280 -14.70 10.06 -10.68
CA ILE A 280 -13.61 11.01 -10.91
C ILE A 280 -13.42 11.32 -12.41
N ILE A 281 -13.57 10.31 -13.29
CA ILE A 281 -13.49 10.51 -14.75
C ILE A 281 -14.62 11.42 -15.23
N THR A 282 -15.86 11.13 -14.85
CA THR A 282 -17.01 12.02 -15.13
C THR A 282 -16.74 13.42 -14.59
N GLY A 283 -16.15 13.49 -13.39
CA GLY A 283 -15.71 14.72 -12.77
C GLY A 283 -14.80 15.57 -13.66
N PHE A 284 -13.74 14.97 -14.22
CA PHE A 284 -12.84 15.62 -15.16
C PHE A 284 -13.53 15.97 -16.49
N LEU A 285 -14.36 15.10 -17.03
CA LEU A 285 -15.04 15.35 -18.31
C LEU A 285 -16.01 16.54 -18.26
N LEU A 286 -16.60 16.80 -17.09
CA LEU A 286 -17.48 17.94 -16.87
C LEU A 286 -16.74 19.26 -16.56
N LEU A 287 -15.44 19.18 -16.23
CA LEU A 287 -14.61 20.32 -15.84
C LEU A 287 -14.68 21.49 -16.84
N PRO A 288 -14.61 21.29 -18.17
CA PRO A 288 -14.62 22.38 -19.14
C PRO A 288 -15.99 23.07 -19.31
N PHE A 289 -17.07 22.53 -18.72
CA PHE A 289 -18.44 22.99 -18.98
C PHE A 289 -19.08 23.75 -17.82
N LEU A 290 -18.59 23.54 -16.59
CA LEU A 290 -19.32 23.93 -15.38
C LEU A 290 -18.66 25.07 -14.57
N GLY A 291 -17.55 25.63 -15.06
CA GLY A 291 -16.90 26.82 -14.51
C GLY A 291 -16.27 26.65 -13.11
N ALA A 292 -15.95 27.77 -12.46
CA ALA A 292 -15.15 27.82 -11.24
C ALA A 292 -15.83 27.19 -10.00
N THR A 293 -17.14 27.38 -9.82
CA THR A 293 -17.88 26.79 -8.69
C THR A 293 -17.81 25.27 -8.71
N TYR A 294 -17.92 24.68 -9.91
CA TYR A 294 -17.79 23.25 -10.08
C TYR A 294 -16.36 22.78 -9.83
N LEU A 295 -15.36 23.51 -10.32
CA LEU A 295 -13.94 23.19 -10.08
C LEU A 295 -13.64 23.09 -8.58
N ASN A 296 -14.17 23.99 -7.75
CA ASN A 296 -14.04 23.92 -6.29
C ASN A 296 -14.66 22.66 -5.68
N LEU A 297 -15.89 22.33 -6.08
CA LEU A 297 -16.58 21.12 -5.60
C LEU A 297 -15.86 19.84 -6.04
N PHE A 298 -15.40 19.80 -7.28
CA PHE A 298 -14.69 18.67 -7.84
C PHE A 298 -13.31 18.51 -7.21
N ALA A 299 -12.61 19.61 -6.96
CA ALA A 299 -11.34 19.63 -6.26
C ALA A 299 -11.49 19.07 -4.84
N ALA A 300 -12.52 19.53 -4.12
CA ALA A 300 -12.86 19.02 -2.80
C ALA A 300 -13.11 17.50 -2.81
N LEU A 301 -13.97 17.02 -3.72
CA LEU A 301 -14.29 15.60 -3.87
C LEU A 301 -13.06 14.74 -4.16
N THR A 302 -12.21 15.19 -5.10
CA THR A 302 -10.99 14.46 -5.49
C THR A 302 -10.03 14.32 -4.31
N TYR A 303 -9.87 15.37 -3.51
CA TYR A 303 -9.02 15.33 -2.33
C TYR A 303 -9.61 14.51 -1.18
N MET A 304 -10.93 14.55 -0.96
CA MET A 304 -11.58 13.67 0.01
C MET A 304 -11.34 12.20 -0.33
N VAL A 305 -11.49 11.84 -1.60
CA VAL A 305 -11.20 10.51 -2.12
C VAL A 305 -9.73 10.16 -1.92
N PHE A 306 -8.82 11.08 -2.26
CA PHE A 306 -7.39 10.83 -2.10
C PHE A 306 -6.99 10.59 -0.64
N SER A 307 -7.56 11.34 0.31
CA SER A 307 -7.33 11.14 1.75
C SER A 307 -7.80 9.77 2.24
N LEU A 308 -8.96 9.28 1.77
CA LEU A 308 -9.40 7.91 2.03
C LEU A 308 -8.36 6.91 1.50
N VAL A 309 -7.93 7.09 0.26
CA VAL A 309 -7.03 6.16 -0.43
C VAL A 309 -5.65 6.10 0.23
N GLN A 310 -5.12 7.22 0.71
CA GLN A 310 -3.86 7.22 1.47
C GLN A 310 -3.96 6.40 2.76
N MET A 311 -5.08 6.55 3.50
CA MET A 311 -5.34 5.75 4.70
C MET A 311 -5.44 4.26 4.37
N LEU A 312 -6.20 3.91 3.32
CA LEU A 312 -6.35 2.52 2.85
C LEU A 312 -5.02 1.92 2.35
N MET A 313 -4.21 2.70 1.65
CA MET A 313 -2.87 2.30 1.20
C MET A 313 -1.99 1.90 2.37
N MET A 314 -1.96 2.71 3.43
CA MET A 314 -1.15 2.44 4.62
C MET A 314 -1.60 1.16 5.34
N MET A 315 -2.92 0.96 5.47
CA MET A 315 -3.48 -0.28 6.02
C MET A 315 -3.13 -1.51 5.16
N GLN A 316 -3.26 -1.41 3.83
CA GLN A 316 -2.92 -2.49 2.92
C GLN A 316 -1.44 -2.87 3.01
N CYS A 317 -0.53 -1.89 2.99
CA CYS A 317 0.89 -2.14 3.13
C CYS A 317 1.23 -2.78 4.48
N ALA A 318 0.58 -2.37 5.57
CA ALA A 318 0.80 -2.95 6.89
C ALA A 318 0.35 -4.42 6.93
N GLN A 319 -0.79 -4.73 6.30
CA GLN A 319 -1.28 -6.09 6.17
C GLN A 319 -0.35 -6.97 5.31
N ILE A 320 0.12 -6.47 4.16
CA ILE A 320 1.07 -7.21 3.31
C ILE A 320 2.34 -7.58 4.09
N SER A 321 2.87 -6.64 4.88
CA SER A 321 4.03 -6.90 5.72
C SER A 321 3.77 -7.96 6.79
N ARG A 322 2.62 -7.91 7.46
CA ARG A 322 2.22 -8.89 8.48
C ARG A 322 2.00 -10.28 7.91
N ASP A 323 1.23 -10.37 6.83
CA ASP A 323 0.75 -11.66 6.31
C ASP A 323 1.82 -12.37 5.47
N ARG A 324 2.69 -11.61 4.78
CA ARG A 324 3.73 -12.17 3.89
C ARG A 324 5.16 -12.02 4.40
N GLY A 325 5.36 -11.40 5.56
CA GLY A 325 6.69 -11.19 6.15
C GLY A 325 7.58 -10.24 5.34
N ILE A 326 6.99 -9.33 4.57
CA ILE A 326 7.73 -8.40 3.70
C ILE A 326 8.13 -7.16 4.47
N ASN A 327 9.35 -6.68 4.23
CA ASN A 327 9.85 -5.47 4.87
C ASN A 327 8.86 -4.28 4.68
N PRO A 328 8.37 -3.66 5.78
CA PRO A 328 7.39 -2.57 5.71
C PRO A 328 7.85 -1.34 4.93
N VAL A 329 9.14 -1.03 4.97
CA VAL A 329 9.73 0.09 4.23
C VAL A 329 9.74 -0.20 2.73
N PHE A 330 10.01 -1.44 2.34
CA PHE A 330 10.01 -1.83 0.93
C PHE A 330 8.61 -1.68 0.32
N ILE A 331 7.60 -2.31 0.93
CA ILE A 331 6.25 -2.36 0.33
C ILE A 331 5.59 -0.98 0.32
N TYR A 332 5.74 -0.20 1.39
CA TYR A 332 5.19 1.15 1.43
C TYR A 332 6.02 2.12 0.60
N GLY A 333 7.34 1.91 0.49
CA GLY A 333 8.22 2.57 -0.48
C GLY A 333 7.77 2.35 -1.92
N PHE A 334 7.39 1.13 -2.27
CA PHE A 334 6.84 0.79 -3.59
C PHE A 334 5.51 1.50 -3.87
N PHE A 335 4.53 1.38 -2.97
CA PHE A 335 3.23 2.03 -3.13
C PHE A 335 3.34 3.56 -3.16
N GLY A 336 4.05 4.14 -2.19
CA GLY A 336 4.27 5.58 -2.13
C GLY A 336 5.12 6.11 -3.29
N GLY A 337 6.12 5.36 -3.75
CA GLY A 337 6.92 5.74 -4.92
C GLY A 337 6.05 5.87 -6.17
N VAL A 338 5.22 4.86 -6.46
CA VAL A 338 4.25 4.93 -7.57
C VAL A 338 3.27 6.08 -7.37
N ALA A 339 2.70 6.21 -6.16
CA ALA A 339 1.69 7.20 -5.85
C ALA A 339 2.20 8.64 -6.03
N TYR A 340 3.32 8.96 -5.41
CA TYR A 340 3.83 10.31 -5.36
C TYR A 340 4.57 10.73 -6.64
N ILE A 341 5.19 9.80 -7.38
CA ILE A 341 5.70 10.11 -8.72
C ILE A 341 4.54 10.45 -9.67
N MET A 342 3.46 9.66 -9.64
CA MET A 342 2.29 9.95 -10.44
C MET A 342 1.59 11.24 -9.99
N GLN A 343 1.55 11.53 -8.69
CA GLN A 343 1.06 12.82 -8.19
C GLN A 343 1.89 14.00 -8.72
N SER A 344 3.22 13.90 -8.72
CA SER A 344 4.11 14.92 -9.27
C SER A 344 3.88 15.14 -10.76
N ALA A 345 3.69 14.05 -11.53
CA ALA A 345 3.35 14.14 -12.95
C ALA A 345 1.98 14.84 -13.17
N GLY A 346 1.00 14.54 -12.32
CA GLY A 346 -0.29 15.23 -12.33
C GLY A 346 -0.16 16.71 -12.00
N PHE A 347 0.61 17.04 -10.96
CA PHE A 347 0.90 18.43 -10.57
C PHE A 347 1.51 19.23 -11.71
N LEU A 348 2.54 18.68 -12.38
CA LEU A 348 3.15 19.31 -13.54
C LEU A 348 2.14 19.52 -14.68
N LEU A 349 1.28 18.53 -14.96
CA LEU A 349 0.23 18.68 -15.97
C LEU A 349 -0.75 19.80 -15.62
N GLY A 350 -1.21 19.86 -14.36
CA GLY A 350 -2.13 20.88 -13.88
C GLY A 350 -1.50 22.27 -13.79
N TRP A 351 -0.19 22.36 -13.60
CA TRP A 351 0.52 23.63 -13.56
C TRP A 351 0.84 24.16 -14.96
N VAL A 352 1.28 23.30 -15.89
CA VAL A 352 1.58 23.68 -17.27
C VAL A 352 0.32 24.08 -18.05
N SER A 353 -0.87 23.71 -17.57
CA SER A 353 -2.10 23.90 -18.32
C SER A 353 -2.41 25.36 -18.65
N ASP A 354 -2.05 26.31 -17.79
CA ASP A 354 -2.27 27.75 -18.05
C ASP A 354 -1.41 28.30 -19.22
N PHE A 355 -0.27 27.65 -19.48
CA PHE A 355 0.64 28.02 -20.58
C PHE A 355 0.26 27.40 -21.93
N MET A 356 -0.67 26.44 -21.94
CA MET A 356 -1.04 25.66 -23.12
C MET A 356 -2.15 26.34 -23.91
N TRP A 357 -1.86 27.49 -24.54
CA TRP A 357 -2.78 28.18 -25.43
C TRP A 357 -2.73 27.58 -26.85
N ILE A 358 -3.61 26.61 -27.15
CA ILE A 358 -3.75 26.07 -28.50
C ILE A 358 -5.11 26.47 -29.08
N GLY A 359 -5.10 27.42 -30.00
CA GLY A 359 -6.22 27.68 -30.91
C GLY A 359 -7.52 28.21 -30.28
N GLY A 360 -7.45 28.96 -29.18
CA GLY A 360 -8.61 29.66 -28.61
C GLY A 360 -9.66 28.78 -27.91
N ARG A 361 -9.32 27.52 -27.58
CA ARG A 361 -10.12 26.64 -26.70
C ARG A 361 -9.46 26.49 -25.34
N GLU A 362 -10.30 26.38 -24.31
CA GLU A 362 -9.95 26.37 -22.90
C GLU A 362 -9.04 25.17 -22.55
N TRP A 363 -7.89 25.45 -21.92
CA TRP A 363 -6.88 24.47 -21.47
C TRP A 363 -7.45 23.31 -20.62
N LEU A 364 -8.59 23.53 -19.97
CA LEU A 364 -9.35 22.55 -19.20
C LEU A 364 -9.68 21.29 -20.01
N PHE A 365 -9.91 21.40 -21.33
CA PHE A 365 -10.21 20.26 -22.19
C PHE A 365 -9.02 19.28 -22.29
N ILE A 366 -7.80 19.80 -22.44
CA ILE A 366 -6.59 18.96 -22.53
C ILE A 366 -6.36 18.24 -21.21
N VAL A 367 -6.46 18.97 -20.10
CA VAL A 367 -6.29 18.41 -18.76
C VAL A 367 -7.34 17.34 -18.46
N ALA A 368 -8.61 17.60 -18.79
CA ALA A 368 -9.69 16.65 -18.65
C ALA A 368 -9.45 15.38 -19.48
N MET A 369 -9.03 15.53 -20.74
CA MET A 369 -8.78 14.41 -21.64
C MET A 369 -7.62 13.54 -21.17
N VAL A 370 -6.47 14.14 -20.84
CA VAL A 370 -5.28 13.41 -20.37
C VAL A 370 -5.58 12.71 -19.04
N SER A 371 -6.24 13.39 -18.10
CA SER A 371 -6.58 12.81 -16.79
C SER A 371 -7.58 11.67 -16.92
N SER A 372 -8.60 11.83 -17.76
CA SER A 372 -9.58 10.77 -18.05
C SER A 372 -8.93 9.57 -18.74
N TYR A 373 -7.96 9.81 -19.63
CA TYR A 373 -7.24 8.74 -20.32
C TYR A 373 -6.33 7.96 -19.37
N VAL A 374 -5.59 8.64 -18.49
CA VAL A 374 -4.76 7.99 -17.45
C VAL A 374 -5.64 7.16 -16.50
N LEU A 375 -6.74 7.71 -15.99
CA LEU A 375 -7.68 6.99 -15.12
C LEU A 375 -8.36 5.82 -15.85
N GLY A 376 -8.75 6.00 -17.12
CA GLY A 376 -9.35 4.95 -17.94
C GLY A 376 -8.40 3.78 -18.23
N LEU A 377 -7.16 4.08 -18.64
CA LEU A 377 -6.14 3.06 -18.87
C LEU A 377 -5.78 2.30 -17.59
N THR A 378 -5.65 3.01 -16.47
CA THR A 378 -5.38 2.38 -15.18
C THR A 378 -6.55 1.51 -14.71
N LEU A 379 -7.81 1.90 -14.94
CA LEU A 379 -8.98 1.05 -14.67
C LEU A 379 -8.97 -0.24 -15.50
N LEU A 380 -8.66 -0.14 -16.79
CA LEU A 380 -8.55 -1.30 -17.67
C LEU A 380 -7.37 -2.20 -17.29
N ALA A 381 -6.25 -1.61 -16.88
CA ALA A 381 -5.11 -2.34 -16.34
C ALA A 381 -5.47 -3.02 -15.01
N ALA A 382 -6.22 -2.36 -14.13
CA ALA A 382 -6.65 -2.90 -12.85
C ALA A 382 -7.65 -4.06 -12.99
N THR A 383 -8.57 -3.96 -13.96
CA THR A 383 -9.57 -5.00 -14.24
C THR A 383 -9.00 -6.17 -15.05
N GLY A 384 -7.75 -6.07 -15.53
CA GLY A 384 -7.07 -7.14 -16.25
C GLY A 384 -7.56 -7.35 -17.68
N THR A 385 -8.42 -6.48 -18.20
CA THR A 385 -8.99 -6.57 -19.55
C THR A 385 -7.97 -6.26 -20.64
N LEU A 386 -7.04 -5.32 -20.40
CA LEU A 386 -5.97 -4.96 -21.35
C LEU A 386 -4.90 -6.05 -21.53
N PHE A 387 -4.66 -6.86 -20.51
CA PHE A 387 -3.52 -7.79 -20.46
C PHE A 387 -3.97 -9.23 -20.19
N LYS A 388 -5.12 -9.66 -20.72
CA LYS A 388 -5.61 -11.05 -20.60
C LYS A 388 -4.57 -12.09 -21.05
N SER A 389 -3.72 -11.75 -22.03
CA SER A 389 -2.64 -12.63 -22.52
C SER A 389 -1.44 -12.73 -21.56
N LEU A 390 -1.14 -11.66 -20.79
CA LEU A 390 -0.09 -11.68 -19.76
C LEU A 390 -0.58 -12.24 -18.41
N ALA A 391 -1.89 -12.31 -18.19
CA ALA A 391 -2.52 -12.84 -16.98
C ALA A 391 -2.68 -14.37 -16.99
N ALA A 392 -1.72 -15.09 -17.57
CA ALA A 392 -1.67 -16.55 -17.55
C ALA A 392 -0.56 -17.02 -16.58
N LYS A 393 -0.97 -17.90 -15.65
CA LYS A 393 -0.17 -18.66 -14.65
C LYS A 393 0.18 -17.90 -13.36
N GLY A 394 -0.74 -17.95 -12.39
CA GLY A 394 -0.39 -17.96 -10.97
C GLY A 394 -0.40 -16.62 -10.21
N THR A 395 -1.01 -15.56 -10.74
CA THR A 395 -1.21 -14.32 -9.96
C THR A 395 -2.26 -14.58 -8.88
N VAL A 396 -1.81 -14.72 -7.63
CA VAL A 396 -2.69 -14.75 -6.47
C VAL A 396 -3.33 -13.37 -6.37
N THR A 397 -4.66 -13.32 -6.38
CA THR A 397 -5.40 -12.08 -6.17
C THR A 397 -4.95 -11.43 -4.87
N ALA A 398 -4.58 -10.15 -4.90
CA ALA A 398 -4.20 -9.38 -3.73
C ALA A 398 -5.17 -9.62 -2.56
N ASP A 399 -4.63 -9.93 -1.39
CA ASP A 399 -5.43 -10.27 -0.21
C ASP A 399 -6.28 -9.05 0.20
N PRO A 400 -7.60 -9.21 0.43
CA PRO A 400 -8.47 -8.10 0.79
C PRO A 400 -8.16 -7.59 2.20
N ILE A 401 -8.47 -6.32 2.46
CA ILE A 401 -8.37 -5.75 3.80
C ILE A 401 -9.52 -6.31 4.64
N GLU A 402 -9.20 -6.94 5.77
CA GLU A 402 -10.17 -7.61 6.63
C GLU A 402 -10.45 -6.83 7.91
N PHE A 403 -11.72 -6.53 8.14
CA PHE A 403 -12.23 -5.97 9.39
C PHE A 403 -13.16 -6.98 10.04
N LEU A 404 -12.83 -7.40 11.26
CA LEU A 404 -13.63 -8.32 12.07
C LEU A 404 -14.38 -7.51 13.13
N ALA A 405 -15.69 -7.69 13.22
CA ALA A 405 -16.53 -7.05 14.23
C ALA A 405 -16.13 -7.48 15.64
N VAL A 406 -16.28 -6.57 16.60
CA VAL A 406 -16.00 -6.82 18.02
C VAL A 406 -16.94 -7.91 18.53
N GLY A 407 -16.38 -9.06 18.92
CA GLY A 407 -17.14 -10.22 19.43
C GLY A 407 -17.49 -11.30 18.40
N ALA A 408 -17.04 -11.17 17.15
CA ALA A 408 -17.12 -12.28 16.20
C ALA A 408 -16.17 -13.43 16.64
N PRO A 409 -16.56 -14.71 16.50
CA PRO A 409 -15.67 -15.83 16.82
C PRO A 409 -14.38 -15.70 15.99
N GLU A 410 -13.23 -15.67 16.66
CA GLU A 410 -11.96 -15.91 15.99
C GLU A 410 -11.97 -17.34 15.47
N GLU A 411 -12.32 -17.54 14.20
CA GLU A 411 -11.95 -18.79 13.54
C GLU A 411 -10.42 -18.89 13.62
N PRO A 412 -9.86 -20.01 14.11
CA PRO A 412 -8.42 -20.14 14.22
C PRO A 412 -7.85 -19.97 12.81
N ARG A 413 -7.12 -18.86 12.60
CA ARG A 413 -6.26 -18.72 11.43
C ARG A 413 -5.38 -19.96 11.44
N GLN A 414 -5.58 -20.85 10.48
CA GLN A 414 -4.54 -21.77 10.07
C GLN A 414 -3.40 -20.87 9.56
N GLN A 415 -2.56 -20.41 10.48
CA GLN A 415 -1.18 -20.12 10.16
C GLN A 415 -0.70 -21.38 9.44
N LYS A 416 -0.55 -21.30 8.11
CA LYS A 416 0.44 -22.13 7.43
C LYS A 416 1.77 -21.71 8.05
N ALA A 417 2.05 -22.24 9.22
CA ALA A 417 3.35 -22.15 9.85
C ALA A 417 4.32 -22.59 8.77
N ALA A 418 5.14 -21.65 8.31
CA ALA A 418 6.32 -21.99 7.57
C ALA A 418 7.05 -23.01 8.45
N LYS A 419 7.05 -24.28 8.03
CA LYS A 419 7.81 -25.33 8.69
C LYS A 419 9.22 -24.75 8.87
N PRO A 420 9.80 -24.79 10.08
CA PRO A 420 11.11 -24.24 10.32
C PRO A 420 12.07 -24.77 9.26
N ALA A 421 12.77 -23.85 8.59
CA ALA A 421 13.76 -24.19 7.58
C ALA A 421 14.72 -25.21 8.20
N ALA A 422 14.58 -26.47 7.79
CA ALA A 422 15.42 -27.55 8.26
C ALA A 422 16.87 -27.16 7.96
N LYS A 423 17.67 -27.07 9.03
CA LYS A 423 19.11 -26.82 8.99
C LYS A 423 19.70 -27.61 7.83
N ARG A 424 20.30 -26.89 6.89
CA ARG A 424 21.11 -27.42 5.78
C ARG A 424 22.33 -28.14 6.37
N ARG A 425 22.15 -29.40 6.78
CA ARG A 425 23.25 -30.30 7.12
C ARG A 425 23.80 -30.86 5.81
N ARG A 426 24.96 -30.33 5.45
CA ARG A 426 25.91 -30.93 4.51
C ARG A 426 26.29 -32.31 5.05
N ASN A 427 26.01 -33.38 4.29
CA ASN A 427 26.87 -34.55 4.07
C ASN A 427 26.06 -35.69 3.40
N ARG A 428 26.50 -36.11 2.21
CA ARG A 428 26.61 -37.54 1.87
C ARG A 428 27.81 -38.09 2.66
N PRO A 429 27.90 -39.39 3.02
CA PRO A 429 27.44 -40.53 2.23
C PRO A 429 26.82 -41.70 3.04
N SER A 430 26.52 -42.77 2.29
CA SER A 430 26.43 -44.18 2.67
C SER A 430 25.06 -44.76 3.02
N ALA A 431 24.81 -45.89 2.38
CA ALA A 431 23.71 -46.79 2.54
C ALA A 431 23.84 -47.59 3.84
N SER A 432 22.77 -47.60 4.62
CA SER A 432 22.28 -48.66 5.55
C SER A 432 21.44 -47.99 6.64
N GLU A 433 20.41 -48.69 7.12
CA GLU A 433 19.55 -48.35 8.29
C GLU A 433 18.36 -47.44 7.94
N ASP A 434 17.25 -47.94 7.40
CA ASP A 434 16.27 -48.92 7.91
C ASP A 434 15.20 -48.32 8.85
N ALA A 435 13.96 -48.74 8.58
CA ALA A 435 12.74 -48.66 9.38
C ALA A 435 12.24 -47.28 9.86
N GLY A 436 11.20 -46.77 9.18
CA GLY A 436 10.15 -46.04 9.91
C GLY A 436 9.39 -44.95 9.18
N VAL A 437 8.59 -45.28 8.15
CA VAL A 437 7.35 -44.53 7.86
C VAL A 437 6.30 -45.48 7.25
N ILE A 438 5.34 -45.88 8.07
CA ILE A 438 3.96 -46.33 7.79
C ILE A 438 3.68 -46.64 6.31
N ARG A 439 3.78 -47.92 5.91
CA ARG A 439 3.18 -48.41 4.66
C ARG A 439 1.69 -48.70 4.90
N ASP A 440 0.85 -47.73 4.57
CA ASP A 440 -0.60 -47.90 4.42
C ASP A 440 -0.91 -49.12 3.52
N ARG A 441 -2.00 -49.85 3.78
CA ARG A 441 -2.39 -51.05 3.00
C ARG A 441 -2.49 -50.70 1.52
N THR A 442 -3.11 -49.55 1.23
CA THR A 442 -3.25 -49.00 -0.13
C THR A 442 -1.89 -48.74 -0.78
N SER A 443 -0.90 -48.20 -0.06
CA SER A 443 0.43 -47.96 -0.63
C SER A 443 1.18 -49.26 -0.95
N LYS A 444 0.97 -50.33 -0.17
CA LYS A 444 1.54 -51.66 -0.49
C LYS A 444 0.91 -52.26 -1.74
N GLN A 445 -0.41 -52.19 -1.86
CA GLN A 445 -1.12 -52.72 -3.03
C GLN A 445 -0.81 -51.92 -4.30
N CYS A 446 -0.66 -50.60 -4.20
CA CYS A 446 -0.19 -49.77 -5.31
C CYS A 446 1.22 -50.17 -5.81
N LEU A 447 2.12 -50.55 -4.89
CA LEU A 447 3.46 -51.02 -5.26
C LEU A 447 3.43 -52.42 -5.91
N MET A 448 2.54 -53.31 -5.45
CA MET A 448 2.36 -54.61 -6.09
C MET A 448 1.84 -54.47 -7.53
N LEU A 449 0.84 -53.59 -7.74
CA LEU A 449 0.34 -53.28 -9.08
C LEU A 449 1.40 -52.60 -9.96
N GLN A 450 2.29 -51.80 -9.35
CA GLN A 450 3.40 -51.20 -10.08
C GLN A 450 4.35 -52.27 -10.66
N GLU A 451 4.73 -53.26 -9.85
CA GLU A 451 5.60 -54.35 -10.28
C GLU A 451 4.91 -55.28 -11.28
N ALA A 452 3.63 -55.60 -11.06
CA ALA A 452 2.87 -56.50 -11.92
C ALA A 452 2.57 -55.90 -13.32
N HIS A 453 2.32 -54.60 -13.42
CA HIS A 453 1.85 -53.94 -14.66
C HIS A 453 2.84 -52.90 -15.23
N GLY A 454 4.05 -52.80 -14.69
CA GLY A 454 5.09 -51.89 -15.21
C GLY A 454 4.69 -50.42 -15.16
N LEU A 455 4.03 -49.99 -14.07
CA LEU A 455 3.72 -48.58 -13.86
C LEU A 455 5.00 -47.80 -13.55
N SER A 456 5.11 -46.59 -14.09
CA SER A 456 6.19 -45.69 -13.70
C SER A 456 5.96 -45.15 -12.29
N THR A 457 7.03 -44.74 -11.60
CA THR A 457 6.93 -44.13 -10.26
C THR A 457 5.89 -43.01 -10.20
N ARG A 458 5.82 -42.20 -11.27
CA ARG A 458 4.87 -41.08 -11.35
C ARG A 458 3.43 -41.52 -11.57
N GLU A 459 3.22 -42.61 -12.31
CA GLU A 459 1.89 -43.22 -12.45
C GLU A 459 1.43 -43.85 -11.13
N THR A 460 2.34 -44.48 -10.36
CA THR A 460 2.03 -45.03 -9.02
C THR A 460 1.61 -43.93 -8.04
N GLU A 461 2.30 -42.79 -8.03
CA GLU A 461 1.95 -41.63 -7.20
C GLU A 461 0.55 -41.09 -7.55
N VAL A 462 0.22 -41.01 -8.85
CA VAL A 462 -1.10 -40.58 -9.31
C VAL A 462 -2.18 -41.62 -8.94
N MET A 463 -1.90 -42.91 -9.14
CA MET A 463 -2.78 -44.03 -8.80
C MET A 463 -3.13 -44.04 -7.31
N GLU A 464 -2.15 -43.88 -6.44
CA GLU A 464 -2.35 -43.83 -4.99
C GLU A 464 -3.27 -42.67 -4.59
N LEU A 465 -3.08 -41.49 -5.19
CA LEU A 465 -3.94 -40.34 -4.89
C LEU A 465 -5.37 -40.52 -5.42
N ILE A 466 -5.55 -41.19 -6.56
CA ILE A 466 -6.87 -41.56 -7.09
C ILE A 466 -7.56 -42.55 -6.13
N ALA A 467 -6.82 -43.55 -5.64
CA ALA A 467 -7.31 -44.55 -4.69
C ALA A 467 -7.75 -43.92 -3.37
N ARG A 468 -7.01 -42.91 -2.88
CA ARG A 468 -7.32 -42.14 -1.67
C ARG A 468 -8.48 -41.13 -1.82
N GLY A 469 -9.25 -41.18 -2.90
CA GLY A 469 -10.43 -40.32 -3.05
C GLY A 469 -10.17 -38.93 -3.65
N ASN A 470 -8.93 -38.54 -3.94
CA ASN A 470 -8.63 -37.17 -4.39
C ASN A 470 -9.24 -36.86 -5.77
N SER A 471 -9.67 -35.61 -5.97
CA SER A 471 -10.10 -35.10 -7.27
C SER A 471 -8.90 -34.82 -8.18
N MET A 472 -9.11 -34.80 -9.49
CA MET A 472 -8.03 -34.52 -10.47
C MET A 472 -7.37 -33.15 -10.23
N ALA A 473 -8.15 -32.14 -9.82
CA ALA A 473 -7.65 -30.83 -9.43
C ALA A 473 -6.75 -30.89 -8.17
N ALA A 474 -7.16 -31.64 -7.15
CA ALA A 474 -6.38 -31.81 -5.93
C ALA A 474 -5.07 -32.60 -6.18
N ILE A 475 -5.10 -33.57 -7.10
CA ILE A 475 -3.90 -34.31 -7.52
C ILE A 475 -2.95 -33.37 -8.26
N ALA A 476 -3.46 -32.54 -9.18
CA ALA A 476 -2.69 -31.58 -9.94
C ALA A 476 -1.97 -30.57 -9.03
N GLU A 477 -2.66 -30.06 -8.01
CA GLU A 477 -2.10 -29.14 -7.01
C GLU A 477 -1.03 -29.83 -6.15
N ARG A 478 -1.30 -31.04 -5.64
CA ARG A 478 -0.35 -31.79 -4.79
C ARG A 478 0.93 -32.17 -5.53
N LEU A 479 0.80 -32.54 -6.80
CA LEU A 479 1.92 -33.00 -7.62
C LEU A 479 2.59 -31.87 -8.41
N VAL A 480 2.07 -30.64 -8.33
CA VAL A 480 2.57 -29.44 -9.05
C VAL A 480 2.63 -29.68 -10.57
N ILE A 481 1.54 -30.21 -11.13
CA ILE A 481 1.37 -30.49 -12.57
C ILE A 481 0.01 -29.98 -13.06
N SER A 482 -0.21 -29.91 -14.37
CA SER A 482 -1.51 -29.50 -14.91
C SER A 482 -2.57 -30.60 -14.76
N GLU A 483 -3.85 -30.25 -14.63
CA GLU A 483 -4.94 -31.24 -14.63
C GLU A 483 -4.94 -32.11 -15.89
N ASN A 484 -4.57 -31.54 -17.05
CA ASN A 484 -4.44 -32.29 -18.29
C ASN A 484 -3.36 -33.37 -18.19
N THR A 485 -2.24 -33.06 -17.51
CA THR A 485 -1.17 -34.03 -17.24
C THR A 485 -1.67 -35.16 -16.33
N VAL A 486 -2.48 -34.85 -15.30
CA VAL A 486 -3.10 -35.86 -14.44
C VAL A 486 -4.06 -36.74 -15.23
N ARG A 487 -4.89 -36.17 -16.12
CA ARG A 487 -5.79 -36.94 -17.00
C ARG A 487 -5.03 -37.88 -17.93
N THR A 488 -3.90 -37.43 -18.47
CA THR A 488 -3.02 -38.29 -19.29
C THR A 488 -2.45 -39.44 -18.48
N HIS A 489 -1.93 -39.17 -17.27
CA HIS A 489 -1.44 -40.23 -16.38
C HIS A 489 -2.56 -41.22 -15.98
N ALA A 490 -3.75 -40.73 -15.63
CA ALA A 490 -4.90 -41.58 -15.31
C ALA A 490 -5.30 -42.47 -16.49
N LYS A 491 -5.30 -41.93 -17.72
CA LYS A 491 -5.57 -42.72 -18.93
C LYS A 491 -4.52 -43.82 -19.13
N HIS A 492 -3.23 -43.51 -18.97
CA HIS A 492 -2.17 -44.51 -19.10
C HIS A 492 -2.24 -45.58 -18.01
N ILE A 493 -2.59 -45.21 -16.78
CA ILE A 493 -2.82 -46.15 -15.68
C ILE A 493 -3.95 -47.11 -16.06
N TYR A 494 -5.10 -46.59 -16.51
CA TYR A 494 -6.24 -47.40 -16.91
C TYR A 494 -5.94 -48.32 -18.10
N THR A 495 -5.16 -47.86 -19.08
CA THR A 495 -4.71 -48.70 -20.19
C THR A 495 -3.74 -49.80 -19.74
N LYS A 496 -2.81 -49.52 -18.82
CA LYS A 496 -1.84 -50.50 -18.32
C LYS A 496 -2.45 -51.55 -17.39
N LEU A 497 -3.50 -51.16 -16.66
CA LEU A 497 -4.25 -52.04 -15.77
C LEU A 497 -5.45 -52.71 -16.45
N ASP A 498 -5.68 -52.44 -17.73
CA ASP A 498 -6.82 -52.91 -18.53
C ASP A 498 -8.18 -52.70 -17.86
N ILE A 499 -8.39 -51.47 -17.35
CA ILE A 499 -9.64 -51.06 -16.70
C ILE A 499 -10.25 -49.83 -17.37
N HIS A 500 -11.52 -49.62 -17.13
CA HIS A 500 -12.31 -48.55 -17.74
C HIS A 500 -12.96 -47.63 -16.72
N ARG A 501 -12.98 -48.01 -15.43
CA ARG A 501 -13.61 -47.21 -14.38
C ARG A 501 -12.74 -47.09 -13.14
N ARG A 502 -12.89 -45.95 -12.46
CA ARG A 502 -12.26 -45.71 -11.15
C ARG A 502 -12.63 -46.76 -10.11
N GLN A 503 -13.86 -47.29 -10.18
CA GLN A 503 -14.31 -48.33 -9.24
C GLN A 503 -13.51 -49.62 -9.40
N GLU A 504 -13.24 -50.04 -10.63
CA GLU A 504 -12.42 -51.23 -10.93
C GLU A 504 -10.99 -51.10 -10.39
N LEU A 505 -10.42 -49.88 -10.42
CA LEU A 505 -9.12 -49.60 -9.77
C LEU A 505 -9.19 -49.81 -8.26
N LEU A 506 -10.28 -49.39 -7.62
CA LEU A 506 -10.47 -49.56 -6.17
C LEU A 506 -10.71 -51.03 -5.82
N ASP A 507 -11.41 -51.77 -6.67
CA ASP A 507 -11.69 -53.19 -6.46
C ASP A 507 -10.38 -54.00 -6.53
N MET A 508 -9.51 -53.75 -7.52
CA MET A 508 -8.16 -54.35 -7.60
C MET A 508 -7.23 -53.97 -6.45
N LEU A 509 -7.47 -52.83 -5.79
CA LEU A 509 -6.73 -52.42 -4.60
C LEU A 509 -7.34 -52.98 -3.31
N HIS A 510 -8.47 -53.69 -3.33
CA HIS A 510 -9.06 -54.28 -2.13
C HIS A 510 -9.00 -55.81 -2.09
N GLU A 511 -8.83 -56.45 -3.24
CA GLU A 511 -8.28 -57.81 -3.35
C GLU A 511 -6.88 -57.89 -2.72
#